data_AF-A0A7R9KK16-F1
#
_entry.id   AF-A0A7R9KK16-F1
#
_cell.length_a   1.000
_cell.length_b   1.000
_cell.length_c   1.000
_cell.angle_alpha   90.00
_cell.angle_beta   90.00
_cell.angle_gamma   90.00
#
_symmetry.space_group_name_H-M   'P 1'
#
loop_
_entity.id
_entity.type
_entity.pdbx_description
1 polymer ?
#
loop_
_entity_poly.entity_id
_entity_poly.type
_entity_poly.pdbx_seq_one_letter_code
_entity_poly.pdbx_strand_id
1 'polypeptide(L)'
;MPTKHVVEIGRVAVPTKHVVEIGRVAVVHFGPFAGKTAAIVDVIDQNRALIDGPVTGVQRQAIQFKRLRLTQFRIRIPNGTTSAVVAKAWKKDDITAKWSQTQQAQRLHATQLKKSMNDFDRFKLYKLKQTVNRAVNRKFVVLKAKASKQQKEKRQQLEKKEKKPKKKTAKKPKTAKK
;
A
#
# COMPACT_ATOMS: atom_id res chain seq x y z
N MET A 1 9.66 -34.03 10.03
CA MET A 1 8.77 -32.85 10.19
C MET A 1 9.43 -31.86 11.14
N PRO A 2 10.10 -30.80 10.66
CA PRO A 2 10.66 -29.79 11.54
C PRO A 2 9.66 -28.65 11.77
N THR A 3 9.52 -28.33 13.05
CA THR A 3 8.62 -27.38 13.69
C THR A 3 8.82 -25.94 13.22
N LYS A 4 7.71 -25.24 12.95
CA LYS A 4 7.67 -23.80 12.69
C LYS A 4 8.06 -23.05 13.96
N HIS A 5 9.33 -22.72 14.11
CA HIS A 5 9.74 -21.63 14.99
C HIS A 5 9.33 -20.31 14.34
N VAL A 6 8.12 -19.84 14.68
CA VAL A 6 7.71 -18.46 14.43
C VAL A 6 8.45 -17.61 15.44
N VAL A 7 9.58 -17.05 15.04
CA VAL A 7 10.20 -15.96 15.79
C VAL A 7 9.35 -14.72 15.51
N GLU A 8 8.56 -14.31 16.50
CA GLU A 8 7.98 -12.95 16.54
C GLU A 8 9.13 -11.95 16.64
N ILE A 9 9.64 -11.54 15.48
CA ILE A 9 10.52 -10.37 15.40
C ILE A 9 9.62 -9.16 15.67
N GLY A 10 9.77 -8.56 16.85
CA GLY A 10 9.14 -7.31 17.22
C GLY A 10 9.29 -6.26 16.13
N ARG A 11 8.32 -5.33 16.04
CA ARG A 11 8.35 -4.18 15.12
C ARG A 11 9.53 -3.26 15.46
N VAL A 12 10.73 -3.64 15.05
CA VAL A 12 11.85 -2.72 14.88
C VAL A 12 11.45 -1.79 13.74
N ALA A 13 11.55 -0.47 13.95
CA ALA A 13 11.36 0.51 12.89
C ALA A 13 12.42 0.25 11.81
N VAL A 14 12.05 -0.52 10.78
CA VAL A 14 12.93 -0.79 9.64
C VAL A 14 13.32 0.53 8.98
N PRO A 15 14.62 0.75 8.70
CA PRO A 15 15.10 1.94 8.02
C PRO A 15 14.42 2.05 6.65
N THR A 16 14.31 3.29 6.14
CA THR A 16 13.61 3.68 4.91
C THR A 16 13.45 2.53 3.89
N LYS A 17 12.20 2.08 3.65
CA LYS A 17 11.85 0.97 2.74
C LYS A 17 12.52 1.03 1.37
N HIS A 18 12.86 2.22 0.91
CA HIS A 18 13.51 2.46 -0.38
C HIS A 18 14.69 3.41 -0.16
N VAL A 19 15.88 2.97 -0.58
CA VAL A 19 17.12 3.74 -0.51
C VAL A 19 17.49 4.27 -1.89
N VAL A 20 18.22 5.38 -1.93
CA VAL A 20 18.81 5.91 -3.16
C VAL A 20 19.98 5.02 -3.54
N GLU A 21 19.92 4.41 -4.72
CA GLU A 21 20.99 3.59 -5.27
C GLU A 21 20.92 3.59 -6.79
N ILE A 22 22.01 3.21 -7.43
CA ILE A 22 22.11 3.12 -8.88
C ILE A 22 21.16 2.04 -9.41
N GLY A 23 20.41 2.39 -10.46
CA GLY A 23 19.40 1.57 -11.10
C GLY A 23 18.05 1.53 -10.39
N ARG A 24 17.90 2.23 -9.25
CA ARG A 24 16.61 2.35 -8.56
C ARG A 24 15.62 3.15 -9.41
N VAL A 25 14.42 2.60 -9.56
CA VAL A 25 13.35 3.25 -10.33
C VAL A 25 12.63 4.24 -9.43
N ALA A 26 12.45 5.46 -9.92
CA ALA A 26 11.77 6.55 -9.25
C ALA A 26 10.68 7.13 -10.15
N VAL A 27 9.62 7.65 -9.52
CA VAL A 27 8.58 8.44 -10.18
C VAL A 27 8.90 9.91 -10.00
N VAL A 28 8.85 10.68 -11.08
CA VAL A 28 8.94 12.14 -11.00
C VAL A 28 7.62 12.67 -10.47
N HIS A 29 7.64 13.38 -9.34
CA HIS A 29 6.43 13.85 -8.67
C HIS A 29 5.90 15.15 -9.30
N PHE A 30 6.77 16.08 -9.66
CA PHE A 30 6.39 17.39 -10.23
C PHE A 30 7.41 17.91 -11.26
N GLY A 31 6.95 18.82 -12.12
CA GLY A 31 7.69 19.38 -13.26
C GLY A 31 7.29 18.76 -14.61
N PRO A 32 8.08 18.96 -15.69
CA PRO A 32 7.67 18.62 -17.05
C PRO A 32 7.45 17.13 -17.28
N PHE A 33 8.12 16.27 -16.50
CA PHE A 33 8.01 14.81 -16.59
C PHE A 33 7.17 14.21 -15.45
N ALA A 34 6.31 14.98 -14.80
CA ALA A 34 5.51 14.52 -13.67
C ALA A 34 4.66 13.27 -14.01
N GLY A 35 4.63 12.31 -13.09
CA GLY A 35 3.90 11.05 -13.24
C GLY A 35 4.64 9.98 -14.05
N LYS A 36 5.75 10.31 -14.72
CA LYS A 36 6.59 9.34 -15.44
C LYS A 36 7.60 8.67 -14.51
N THR A 37 7.96 7.43 -14.84
CA THR A 37 9.01 6.67 -14.16
C THR A 37 10.35 6.82 -14.87
N ALA A 38 11.44 6.84 -14.12
CA ALA A 38 12.81 6.89 -14.62
C ALA A 38 13.74 6.12 -13.67
N ALA A 39 14.89 5.65 -14.17
CA ALA A 39 15.91 5.03 -13.34
C ALA A 39 16.95 6.08 -12.91
N ILE A 40 17.44 5.95 -11.68
CA ILE A 40 18.62 6.69 -11.21
C ILE A 40 19.86 6.03 -11.84
N VAL A 41 20.59 6.77 -12.66
CA VAL A 41 21.81 6.28 -13.34
C VAL A 41 23.04 6.58 -12.49
N ASP A 42 23.07 7.76 -11.87
CA ASP A 42 24.18 8.21 -11.05
C ASP A 42 23.71 9.19 -9.96
N VAL A 43 24.53 9.34 -8.92
CA VAL A 43 24.31 10.30 -7.84
C VAL A 43 25.32 11.42 -7.98
N ILE A 44 24.84 12.63 -8.24
CA ILE A 44 25.70 13.79 -8.52
C ILE A 44 26.17 14.40 -7.21
N ASP A 45 25.23 14.69 -6.31
CA ASP A 45 25.49 15.25 -4.99
C ASP A 45 24.42 14.77 -4.00
N GLN A 46 24.46 15.24 -2.75
CA GLN A 46 23.50 14.85 -1.72
C GLN A 46 22.03 15.14 -2.09
N ASN A 47 21.80 16.14 -2.95
CA ASN A 47 20.47 16.64 -3.26
C ASN A 47 20.00 16.27 -4.68
N ARG A 48 20.90 15.84 -5.57
CA ARG A 48 20.63 15.60 -7.00
C ARG A 48 21.14 14.25 -7.48
N ALA A 49 20.35 13.63 -8.36
CA ALA A 49 20.72 12.45 -9.12
C ALA A 49 20.60 12.71 -10.62
N LEU A 50 21.39 11.96 -11.38
CA LEU A 50 21.21 11.81 -12.81
C LEU A 50 20.15 10.75 -13.07
N ILE A 51 19.03 11.14 -13.69
CA ILE A 51 17.94 10.22 -14.05
C ILE A 51 17.89 9.98 -15.55
N ASP A 52 17.40 8.81 -15.94
CA ASP A 52 17.18 8.47 -17.33
C ASP A 52 15.95 7.54 -17.49
N GLY A 53 15.10 7.82 -18.46
CA GLY A 53 13.88 7.07 -18.75
C GLY A 53 13.64 6.95 -20.25
N PRO A 54 14.48 6.22 -20.99
CA PRO A 54 14.41 6.16 -22.45
C PRO A 54 13.11 5.51 -22.96
N VAL A 55 12.54 4.57 -22.21
CA VAL A 55 11.27 3.90 -22.57
C VAL A 55 10.04 4.75 -22.20
N THR A 56 10.15 5.56 -21.15
CA THR A 56 9.04 6.36 -20.59
C THR A 56 9.01 7.79 -21.14
N GLY A 57 9.98 8.14 -21.99
CA GLY A 57 10.12 9.47 -22.58
C GLY A 57 10.56 10.53 -21.57
N VAL A 58 11.36 10.13 -20.57
CA VAL A 58 12.07 11.06 -19.67
C VAL A 58 13.49 11.19 -20.18
N GLN A 59 13.85 12.37 -20.65
CA GLN A 59 15.21 12.64 -21.11
C GLN A 59 16.22 12.56 -19.97
N ARG A 60 17.44 12.16 -20.30
CA ARG A 60 18.56 12.11 -19.36
C ARG A 60 18.85 13.51 -18.82
N GLN A 61 18.69 13.70 -17.52
CA GLN A 61 18.87 15.01 -16.88
C GLN A 61 19.22 14.87 -15.41
N ALA A 62 19.82 15.92 -14.84
CA ALA A 62 19.97 16.05 -13.40
C ALA A 62 18.65 16.47 -12.76
N ILE A 63 18.24 15.80 -11.68
CA ILE A 63 17.02 16.12 -10.93
C ILE A 63 17.28 16.05 -9.44
N GLN A 64 16.60 16.90 -8.68
CA GLN A 64 16.69 16.88 -7.21
C GLN A 64 15.91 15.69 -6.62
N PHE A 65 16.43 15.06 -5.57
CA PHE A 65 15.76 13.95 -4.88
C PHE A 65 14.39 14.33 -4.32
N LYS A 66 14.19 15.59 -3.90
CA LYS A 66 12.89 16.11 -3.46
C LYS A 66 11.79 15.98 -4.52
N ARG A 67 12.16 15.94 -5.80
CA ARG A 67 11.23 15.76 -6.94
C ARG A 67 10.93 14.30 -7.23
N LEU A 68 11.69 13.38 -6.67
CA LEU A 68 11.60 11.95 -6.94
C LEU A 68 10.86 11.23 -5.80
N ARG A 69 10.01 10.29 -6.15
CA ARG A 69 9.51 9.28 -5.22
C ARG A 69 10.08 7.93 -5.61
N LEU A 70 10.93 7.38 -4.75
CA LEU A 70 11.54 6.08 -4.96
C LEU A 70 10.50 4.97 -4.93
N THR A 71 10.67 3.98 -5.81
CA THR A 71 9.82 2.80 -5.87
C THR A 71 10.57 1.55 -5.41
N GLN A 72 9.83 0.47 -5.19
CA GLN A 72 10.41 -0.83 -4.84
C GLN A 72 11.21 -1.50 -5.97
N PHE A 73 11.12 -1.00 -7.20
CA PHE A 73 11.78 -1.61 -8.35
C PHE A 73 13.21 -1.13 -8.51
N ARG A 74 14.12 -2.04 -8.83
CA ARG A 74 15.52 -1.77 -9.13
C ARG A 74 15.90 -2.55 -10.37
N ILE A 75 16.60 -1.89 -11.27
CA ILE A 75 17.25 -2.48 -12.45
C ILE A 75 18.73 -2.60 -12.11
N ARG A 76 19.37 -3.71 -12.50
CA ARG A 76 20.83 -3.88 -12.30
C ARG A 76 21.58 -3.23 -13.46
N ILE A 77 22.17 -2.06 -13.23
CA ILE A 77 23.03 -1.34 -14.17
C ILE A 77 24.29 -0.83 -13.46
N PRO A 78 25.44 -0.74 -14.16
CA PRO A 78 26.58 0.01 -13.67
C PRO A 78 26.31 1.53 -13.64
N ASN A 79 27.10 2.25 -12.83
CA ASN A 79 27.03 3.71 -12.74
C ASN A 79 27.45 4.35 -14.07
N GLY A 80 26.85 5.50 -14.40
CA GLY A 80 27.23 6.27 -15.60
C GLY A 80 26.93 5.59 -16.94
N THR A 81 26.13 4.53 -16.98
CA THR A 81 25.79 3.80 -18.21
C THR A 81 25.07 4.65 -19.26
N THR A 82 25.09 4.22 -20.52
CA THR A 82 24.38 4.87 -21.63
C THR A 82 22.88 4.54 -21.63
N SER A 83 22.06 5.42 -22.22
CA SER A 83 20.60 5.25 -22.28
C SER A 83 20.18 3.97 -23.00
N ALA A 84 20.97 3.49 -23.96
CA ALA A 84 20.74 2.22 -24.65
C ALA A 84 20.82 1.03 -23.69
N VAL A 85 21.78 1.02 -22.77
CA VAL A 85 21.94 -0.04 -21.75
C VAL A 85 20.78 0.02 -20.76
N VAL A 86 20.40 1.23 -20.32
CA VAL A 86 19.22 1.43 -19.45
C VAL A 86 17.96 0.92 -20.12
N ALA A 87 17.74 1.22 -21.41
CA ALA A 87 16.57 0.75 -22.15
C ALA A 87 16.52 -0.79 -22.26
N LYS A 88 17.66 -1.43 -22.54
CA LYS A 88 17.77 -2.89 -22.58
C LYS A 88 17.44 -3.52 -21.22
N ALA A 89 18.02 -2.99 -20.15
CA ALA A 89 17.81 -3.51 -18.81
C ALA A 89 16.36 -3.26 -18.32
N TRP A 90 15.77 -2.11 -18.66
CA TRP A 90 14.37 -1.80 -18.37
C TRP A 90 13.39 -2.78 -19.02
N LYS A 91 13.64 -3.15 -20.28
CA LYS A 91 12.85 -4.13 -21.01
C LYS A 91 13.08 -5.54 -20.46
N LYS A 92 14.33 -5.91 -20.15
CA LYS A 92 14.69 -7.21 -19.57
C LYS A 92 13.95 -7.48 -18.26
N ASP A 93 13.87 -6.48 -17.39
CA ASP A 93 13.21 -6.60 -16.09
C ASP A 93 11.70 -6.31 -16.15
N ASP A 94 11.14 -6.01 -17.33
CA ASP A 94 9.75 -5.67 -17.58
C ASP A 94 9.15 -4.69 -16.55
N ILE A 95 9.88 -3.59 -16.34
CA ILE A 95 9.51 -2.60 -15.32
C ILE A 95 8.20 -1.88 -15.68
N THR A 96 7.90 -1.71 -16.96
CA THR A 96 6.68 -1.03 -17.41
C THR A 96 5.42 -1.81 -17.01
N ALA A 97 5.39 -3.12 -17.25
CA ALA A 97 4.25 -3.94 -16.84
C ALA A 97 4.13 -4.00 -15.31
N LYS A 98 5.25 -4.25 -14.61
CA LYS A 98 5.30 -4.28 -13.13
C LYS A 98 4.83 -2.96 -12.52
N TRP A 99 5.26 -1.83 -13.08
CA TRP A 99 4.83 -0.50 -12.63
C TRP A 99 3.32 -0.33 -12.81
N SER A 100 2.78 -0.69 -13.97
CA SER A 100 1.36 -0.51 -14.32
C SER A 100 0.42 -1.29 -13.41
N GLN A 101 0.86 -2.44 -12.89
CA GLN A 101 0.12 -3.26 -11.93
C GLN A 101 0.08 -2.67 -10.52
N THR A 102 0.97 -1.74 -10.18
CA THR A 102 0.99 -1.15 -8.84
C THR A 102 -0.22 -0.27 -8.55
N GLN A 103 -0.67 -0.27 -7.29
CA GLN A 103 -1.74 0.65 -6.85
C GLN A 103 -1.37 2.12 -7.09
N GLN A 104 -0.08 2.47 -7.00
CA GLN A 104 0.38 3.84 -7.22
C GLN A 104 0.17 4.25 -8.68
N ALA A 105 0.55 3.41 -9.65
CA ALA A 105 0.32 3.66 -11.06
C ALA A 105 -1.18 3.72 -11.38
N GLN A 106 -1.98 2.79 -10.84
CA GLN A 106 -3.44 2.79 -11.01
C GLN A 106 -4.08 4.07 -10.46
N ARG A 107 -3.62 4.59 -9.31
CA ARG A 107 -4.10 5.86 -8.76
C ARG A 107 -3.74 7.05 -9.64
N LEU A 108 -2.50 7.11 -10.13
CA LEU A 108 -2.06 8.17 -11.04
C LEU A 108 -2.88 8.16 -12.33
N HIS A 109 -3.09 6.97 -12.91
CA HIS A 109 -3.93 6.79 -14.09
C HIS A 109 -5.38 7.20 -13.84
N ALA A 110 -5.98 6.80 -12.72
CA ALA A 110 -7.33 7.21 -12.35
C ALA A 110 -7.45 8.74 -12.17
N THR A 111 -6.43 9.40 -11.64
CA THR A 111 -6.38 10.87 -11.57
C THR A 111 -6.30 11.50 -12.96
N GLN A 112 -5.50 10.93 -13.87
CA GLN A 112 -5.40 11.41 -15.24
C GLN A 112 -6.73 11.29 -15.99
N LEU A 113 -7.40 10.13 -15.89
CA LEU A 113 -8.72 9.90 -16.49
C LEU A 113 -9.78 10.86 -15.95
N LYS A 114 -9.73 11.19 -14.65
CA LYS A 114 -10.65 12.17 -14.05
C LYS A 114 -10.41 13.57 -14.59
N LYS A 115 -9.15 13.94 -14.87
CA LYS A 115 -8.81 15.24 -15.47
C LYS A 115 -9.28 15.34 -16.92
N SER A 116 -9.21 14.25 -17.69
CA SER A 116 -9.64 14.21 -19.09
C SER A 116 -11.15 13.95 -19.27
N MET A 117 -11.92 13.85 -18.19
CA MET A 117 -13.33 13.44 -18.25
C MET A 117 -14.23 14.57 -18.75
N ASN A 118 -14.90 14.33 -19.88
CA ASN A 118 -15.87 15.27 -20.44
C ASN A 118 -17.17 15.29 -19.60
N ASP A 119 -17.99 16.33 -19.77
CA ASP A 119 -19.23 16.53 -19.01
C ASP A 119 -20.20 15.35 -19.12
N PHE A 120 -20.36 14.81 -20.33
CA PHE A 120 -21.20 13.65 -20.56
C PHE A 120 -20.73 12.41 -19.78
N ASP A 121 -19.41 12.21 -19.66
CA ASP A 121 -18.85 11.11 -18.89
C ASP A 121 -19.01 11.31 -17.37
N ARG A 122 -18.98 12.56 -16.90
CA ARG A 122 -19.34 12.90 -15.51
C ARG A 122 -20.79 12.54 -15.20
N PHE A 123 -21.71 12.82 -16.13
CA PHE A 123 -23.12 12.44 -15.98
C PHE A 123 -23.31 10.92 -15.93
N LYS A 124 -22.67 10.16 -16.84
CA LYS A 124 -22.68 8.68 -16.79
C LYS A 124 -22.14 8.16 -15.46
N LEU A 125 -20.99 8.67 -15.03
CA LEU A 125 -20.37 8.30 -13.77
C LEU A 125 -21.28 8.62 -12.57
N TYR A 126 -21.98 9.75 -12.58
CA TYR A 126 -22.98 10.10 -11.56
C TYR A 126 -24.12 9.07 -11.49
N LYS A 127 -24.73 8.72 -12.64
CA LYS A 127 -25.81 7.71 -12.68
C LYS A 127 -25.32 6.33 -12.22
N LEU A 128 -24.14 5.90 -12.65
CA LEU A 128 -23.54 4.63 -12.21
C LEU A 128 -23.21 4.64 -10.71
N LYS A 129 -22.69 5.75 -10.17
CA LYS A 129 -22.48 5.89 -8.72
C LYS A 129 -23.80 5.81 -7.94
N GLN A 130 -24.86 6.42 -8.46
CA GLN A 130 -26.18 6.38 -7.82
C GLN A 130 -26.71 4.94 -7.73
N THR A 131 -26.61 4.15 -8.80
CA THR A 131 -27.05 2.74 -8.81
C THR A 131 -26.20 1.87 -7.87
N VAL A 132 -24.87 2.02 -7.91
CA VAL A 132 -23.95 1.30 -7.02
C VAL A 132 -24.22 1.63 -5.55
N ASN A 133 -24.34 2.91 -5.20
CA ASN A 133 -24.59 3.34 -3.82
C ASN A 133 -25.92 2.81 -3.29
N ARG A 134 -26.98 2.78 -4.12
CA ARG A 134 -28.27 2.16 -3.75
C ARG A 134 -28.10 0.67 -3.45
N ALA A 135 -27.35 -0.07 -4.25
CA ALA A 135 -27.09 -1.49 -4.03
C ALA A 135 -26.26 -1.74 -2.75
N VAL A 136 -25.21 -0.96 -2.52
CA VAL A 136 -24.36 -1.03 -1.33
C VAL A 136 -25.18 -0.70 -0.08
N ASN A 137 -25.96 0.38 -0.08
CA ASN A 137 -26.77 0.79 1.07
C ASN A 137 -27.81 -0.28 1.44
N ARG A 138 -28.46 -0.92 0.47
CA ARG A 138 -29.39 -2.03 0.73
C ARG A 138 -28.71 -3.17 1.50
N LYS A 139 -27.54 -3.63 1.04
CA LYS A 139 -26.77 -4.67 1.74
C LYS A 139 -26.24 -4.19 3.10
N PHE A 140 -25.80 -2.94 3.19
CA PHE A 140 -25.27 -2.35 4.41
C PHE A 140 -26.32 -2.28 5.52
N VAL A 141 -27.57 -1.90 5.22
CA VAL A 141 -28.66 -1.86 6.20
C VAL A 141 -28.90 -3.24 6.81
N VAL A 142 -28.93 -4.29 5.99
CA VAL A 142 -29.09 -5.68 6.45
C VAL A 142 -27.92 -6.10 7.34
N LEU A 143 -26.68 -5.82 6.93
CA LEU A 143 -25.48 -6.13 7.72
C LEU A 143 -25.44 -5.37 9.05
N LYS A 144 -25.84 -4.10 9.06
CA LYS A 144 -25.93 -3.26 10.26
C LYS A 144 -26.93 -3.82 11.27
N ALA A 145 -28.11 -4.26 10.79
CA ALA A 145 -29.12 -4.89 11.65
C ALA A 145 -28.64 -6.22 12.24
N LYS A 146 -27.91 -7.04 11.46
CA LYS A 146 -27.28 -8.27 11.97
C LYS A 146 -26.20 -7.96 13.01
N ALA A 147 -25.33 -6.99 12.74
CA ALA A 147 -24.28 -6.59 13.66
C ALA A 147 -24.82 -6.04 14.99
N SER A 148 -25.90 -5.24 14.96
CA SER A 148 -26.53 -4.73 16.18
C SER A 148 -27.20 -5.84 17.00
N LYS A 149 -27.80 -6.84 16.34
CA LYS A 149 -28.34 -8.03 17.01
C LYS A 149 -27.24 -8.85 17.69
N GLN A 150 -26.14 -9.12 17.00
CA GLN A 150 -24.98 -9.81 17.56
C GLN A 150 -24.35 -9.05 18.72
N GLN A 151 -24.26 -7.72 18.65
CA GLN A 151 -23.78 -6.88 19.76
C GLN A 151 -24.69 -6.97 20.98
N LYS A 152 -26.01 -6.97 20.80
CA LYS A 152 -26.99 -7.17 21.89
C LYS A 152 -26.84 -8.55 22.53
N GLU A 153 -26.75 -9.61 21.73
CA GLU A 153 -26.55 -10.98 22.21
C GLU A 153 -25.23 -11.11 23.00
N LYS A 154 -24.14 -10.51 22.50
CA LYS A 154 -22.83 -10.52 23.16
C LYS A 154 -22.84 -9.74 24.48
N ARG A 155 -23.54 -8.59 24.54
CA ARG A 155 -23.77 -7.83 25.79
C ARG A 155 -24.55 -8.64 26.81
N GLN A 156 -25.66 -9.26 26.40
CA GLN A 156 -26.48 -10.11 27.30
C GLN A 156 -25.70 -11.33 27.82
N GLN A 157 -24.80 -11.91 27.03
CA GLN A 157 -23.94 -13.00 27.47
C GLN A 157 -22.85 -12.55 28.47
N LEU A 158 -22.32 -11.34 28.32
CA LEU A 158 -21.38 -10.74 29.28
C LEU A 158 -22.07 -10.47 30.62
N GLU A 159 -23.26 -9.86 30.61
CA GLU A 159 -24.06 -9.59 31.81
C GLU A 159 -24.47 -10.89 32.54
N LYS A 160 -24.82 -11.96 31.81
CA LYS A 160 -25.10 -13.29 32.38
C LYS A 160 -23.86 -13.97 32.96
N LYS A 161 -22.66 -13.68 32.47
CA LYS A 161 -21.40 -14.19 33.03
C LYS A 161 -21.00 -13.45 34.31
N GLU A 162 -21.25 -12.14 34.40
CA GLU A 162 -21.03 -11.37 35.63
C GLU A 162 -22.02 -11.73 36.74
N LYS A 163 -23.27 -12.09 36.39
CA LYS A 163 -24.30 -12.51 37.36
C LYS A 163 -24.20 -13.97 37.81
N LYS A 164 -23.30 -14.80 37.26
CA LYS A 164 -23.03 -16.14 37.82
C LYS A 164 -22.19 -15.99 39.11
N PRO A 165 -22.63 -16.52 40.26
CA PRO A 165 -21.91 -16.35 41.51
C PRO A 165 -20.54 -17.02 41.43
N LYS A 166 -19.47 -16.30 41.82
CA LYS A 166 -18.16 -16.90 42.12
C LYS A 166 -18.41 -18.02 43.13
N LYS A 167 -18.24 -19.29 42.72
CA LYS A 167 -18.34 -20.46 43.60
C LYS A 167 -17.39 -20.21 44.79
N LYS A 168 -17.95 -19.88 45.96
CA LYS A 168 -17.20 -19.78 47.21
C LYS A 168 -16.59 -21.16 47.45
N THR A 169 -15.26 -21.26 47.41
CA THR A 169 -14.53 -22.43 47.89
C THR A 169 -14.89 -22.63 49.36
N ALA A 170 -15.62 -23.70 49.67
CA ALA A 170 -16.06 -24.02 51.03
C ALA A 170 -14.84 -24.32 51.90
N LYS A 171 -14.60 -23.50 52.94
CA LYS A 171 -13.72 -23.83 54.05
C LYS A 171 -14.34 -25.01 54.83
N LYS A 172 -13.63 -26.14 54.92
CA LYS A 172 -13.99 -27.29 55.79
C LYS A 172 -14.08 -26.84 57.26
N PRO A 173 -15.10 -27.26 58.04
CA PRO A 173 -15.09 -27.10 59.49
C PRO A 173 -14.17 -28.13 60.14
N LYS A 174 -13.54 -27.70 61.25
CA LYS A 174 -12.59 -28.43 62.08
C LYS A 174 -13.27 -29.63 62.77
N THR A 175 -12.68 -30.82 62.67
CA THR A 175 -12.98 -31.92 63.60
C THR A 175 -12.08 -31.78 64.84
N ALA A 176 -12.71 -31.64 66.00
CA ALA A 176 -12.05 -31.73 67.30
C ALA A 176 -11.62 -33.18 67.55
N LYS A 177 -10.33 -33.41 67.80
CA LYS A 177 -9.81 -34.69 68.32
C LYS A 177 -9.90 -34.66 69.84
N LYS A 178 -10.38 -35.78 70.40
CA LYS A 178 -10.08 -36.25 71.75
C LYS A 178 -8.59 -36.54 71.87
#